data_AF-A0A210R489-F1
#
_entry.id   AF-A0A210R489-F1
#
_cell.length_a   1.000
_cell.length_b   1.000
_cell.length_c   1.000
_cell.angle_alpha   90.00
_cell.angle_beta   90.00
_cell.angle_gamma   90.00
#
_symmetry.space_group_name_H-M   'P 1'
#
loop_
_entity.id
_entity.type
_entity.pdbx_description
1 polymer ?
#
loop_
_entity_poly.entity_id
_entity_poly.type
_entity_poly.pdbx_seq_one_letter_code
_entity_poly.pdbx_strand_id
1 'polypeptide(L)'
;MPFFPQMTAPLGVSMEDLTETRDYANFDPYWYVKHYVAPDEAVIGMQTDLDHLHKIGGKRLLDIGTGPTIHNVISASRHLDEIFLSDYAPQNLEYLQKWLKKDISEPTKIMDYVISLEGCKMTAEQRENEIREKVRGILPIVVTS
;
A
#
# COMPACT_ATOMS: atom_id res chain seq x y z
N MET A 1 -19.88 -11.66 3.92
CA MET A 1 -19.47 -10.52 4.74
C MET A 1 -18.02 -10.76 5.13
N PRO A 2 -17.02 -10.20 4.43
CA PRO A 2 -15.64 -10.33 4.89
C PRO A 2 -15.47 -9.44 6.14
N PHE A 3 -14.87 -10.02 7.17
CA PHE A 3 -14.55 -9.36 8.42
C PHE A 3 -13.28 -8.54 8.19
N PHE A 4 -13.43 -7.25 7.88
CA PHE A 4 -12.36 -6.31 8.16
C PHE A 4 -12.14 -6.33 9.67
N PRO A 5 -10.91 -6.48 10.19
CA PRO A 5 -10.65 -6.01 11.54
C PRO A 5 -10.91 -4.51 11.47
N GLN A 6 -12.11 -4.09 11.88
CA GLN A 6 -12.31 -2.70 12.23
C GLN A 6 -11.16 -2.38 13.18
N MET A 7 -10.41 -1.31 12.91
CA MET A 7 -9.78 -0.61 14.01
C MET A 7 -10.94 -0.14 14.88
N THR A 8 -11.46 -1.04 15.71
CA THR A 8 -12.46 -0.73 16.70
C THR A 8 -11.74 0.23 17.60
N ALA A 9 -12.25 1.46 17.68
CA ALA A 9 -11.88 2.34 18.75
C ALA A 9 -11.96 1.53 20.06
N PRO A 10 -11.04 1.73 21.03
CA PRO A 10 -11.07 0.99 22.28
C PRO A 10 -12.51 0.95 22.82
N LEU A 11 -12.95 -0.21 23.31
CA LEU A 11 -14.33 -0.40 23.79
C LEU A 11 -14.78 0.81 24.63
N GLY A 12 -15.73 1.59 24.10
CA GLY A 12 -16.26 2.81 24.75
C GLY A 12 -15.85 4.14 24.12
N VAL A 13 -15.10 4.16 23.02
CA VAL A 13 -14.74 5.37 22.27
C VAL A 13 -15.66 5.52 21.06
N SER A 14 -16.44 6.60 20.97
CA SER A 14 -17.24 6.89 19.78
C SER A 14 -16.39 7.50 18.66
N MET A 15 -16.91 7.58 17.43
CA MET A 15 -16.23 8.29 16.34
C MET A 15 -15.99 9.78 16.68
N GLU A 16 -16.82 10.37 17.55
CA GLU A 16 -16.67 11.76 18.00
C GLU A 16 -15.55 11.93 19.03
N ASP A 17 -15.13 10.84 19.70
CA ASP A 17 -14.06 10.82 20.69
C ASP A 17 -12.67 10.60 20.07
N LEU A 18 -12.61 10.29 18.77
CA LEU A 18 -11.35 10.11 18.05
C LEU A 18 -10.67 11.47 17.88
N THR A 19 -9.48 11.61 18.45
CA THR A 19 -8.62 12.76 18.22
C THR A 19 -7.75 12.53 16.99
N GLU A 20 -7.36 13.63 16.33
CA GLU A 20 -6.42 13.58 15.22
C GLU A 20 -5.08 12.99 15.69
N THR A 21 -4.68 11.86 15.11
CA THR A 21 -3.33 11.31 15.31
C THR A 21 -2.33 12.21 14.63
N ARG A 22 -1.53 12.93 15.41
CA ARG A 22 -0.46 13.82 14.91
C ARG A 22 0.93 13.25 15.12
N ASP A 23 1.05 12.26 16.00
CA ASP A 23 2.31 11.60 16.32
C ASP A 23 2.33 10.19 15.74
N TYR A 24 3.19 10.02 14.74
CA TYR A 24 3.48 8.74 14.12
C TYR A 24 4.89 8.23 14.49
N ALA A 25 5.58 8.85 15.45
CA ALA A 25 6.97 8.49 15.79
C ALA A 25 7.12 7.02 16.22
N ASN A 26 6.08 6.43 16.79
CA ASN A 26 6.07 5.04 17.26
C ASN A 26 5.55 4.03 16.22
N PHE A 27 5.24 4.45 14.99
CA PHE A 27 4.77 3.54 13.95
C PHE A 27 5.93 2.69 13.42
N ASP A 28 5.85 1.36 13.58
CA ASP A 28 6.84 0.41 13.08
C ASP A 28 6.40 -0.17 11.72
N PRO A 29 7.10 0.18 10.62
CA PRO A 29 6.71 -0.27 9.28
C PRO A 29 6.90 -1.78 9.08
N TYR A 30 7.92 -2.38 9.69
CA TYR A 30 8.18 -3.81 9.55
C TYR A 30 7.14 -4.62 10.29
N TRP A 31 6.77 -4.17 11.50
CA TRP A 31 5.70 -4.81 12.26
C TRP A 31 4.36 -4.71 11.51
N TYR A 32 4.04 -3.54 10.96
CA TYR A 32 2.81 -3.35 10.17
C TYR A 32 2.75 -4.31 8.98
N VAL A 33 3.77 -4.33 8.12
CA VAL A 33 3.81 -5.20 6.93
C VAL A 33 3.67 -6.68 7.33
N LYS A 34 4.39 -7.10 8.37
CA LYS A 34 4.36 -8.49 8.86
C LYS A 34 2.96 -8.94 9.29
N HIS A 35 2.19 -8.08 9.95
CA HIS A 35 0.92 -8.47 10.58
C HIS A 35 -0.32 -8.08 9.79
N TYR A 36 -0.24 -7.12 8.85
CA TYR A 36 -1.39 -6.63 8.09
C TYR A 36 -1.31 -6.86 6.59
N VAL A 37 -0.11 -7.00 6.01
CA VAL A 37 0.07 -7.09 4.56
C VAL A 37 0.52 -8.49 4.12
N ALA A 38 1.45 -9.08 4.87
CA ALA A 38 2.00 -10.40 4.57
C ALA A 38 1.05 -11.60 4.80
N PRO A 39 0.11 -11.59 5.76
CA PRO A 39 -0.80 -12.71 5.98
C PRO A 39 -1.76 -12.96 4.80
N ASP A 40 -2.20 -14.21 4.64
CA ASP A 40 -3.10 -14.59 3.54
C ASP A 40 -4.47 -13.88 3.66
N GLU A 41 -4.89 -13.55 4.88
CA GLU A 41 -6.13 -12.83 5.17
C GLU A 41 -6.13 -11.39 4.64
N ALA A 42 -4.95 -10.79 4.41
CA ALA A 42 -4.83 -9.44 3.87
C ALA A 42 -5.52 -9.32 2.50
N VAL A 43 -5.41 -10.36 1.66
CA VAL A 43 -6.05 -10.41 0.34
C VAL A 43 -7.57 -10.37 0.48
N ILE A 44 -8.14 -11.04 1.48
CA ILE A 44 -9.59 -11.05 1.73
C ILE A 44 -10.07 -9.66 2.12
N GLY A 45 -9.32 -8.98 2.99
CA GLY A 45 -9.64 -7.61 3.40
C GLY A 45 -9.59 -6.63 2.24
N MET A 46 -8.59 -6.76 1.36
CA MET A 46 -8.36 -5.79 0.28
C MET A 46 -9.05 -6.16 -1.03
N GLN A 47 -9.74 -7.30 -1.09
CA GLN A 47 -10.23 -7.88 -2.33
C GLN A 47 -11.12 -6.92 -3.14
N THR A 48 -12.07 -6.27 -2.47
CA THR A 48 -13.00 -5.34 -3.12
C THR A 48 -12.27 -4.16 -3.73
N ASP A 49 -11.31 -3.58 -3.03
CA ASP A 49 -10.53 -2.45 -3.54
C ASP A 49 -9.69 -2.88 -4.75
N LEU A 50 -9.01 -4.03 -4.67
CA LEU A 50 -8.20 -4.58 -5.77
C LEU A 50 -9.05 -4.90 -7.03
N ASP A 51 -10.28 -5.36 -6.85
CA ASP A 51 -11.26 -5.62 -7.92
C ASP A 51 -11.76 -4.34 -8.63
N HIS A 52 -11.62 -3.18 -7.99
CA HIS A 52 -11.98 -1.89 -8.57
C HIS A 52 -10.76 -1.16 -9.15
N LEU A 53 -9.64 -1.18 -8.43
CA LEU A 53 -8.42 -0.47 -8.81
C LEU A 53 -7.81 -0.97 -10.12
N HIS A 54 -7.98 -2.26 -10.48
CA HIS A 54 -7.43 -2.79 -11.73
C HIS A 54 -8.09 -2.23 -13.00
N LYS A 55 -9.19 -1.49 -12.85
CA LYS A 55 -9.91 -0.83 -13.95
C LYS A 55 -9.50 0.64 -14.12
N ILE A 56 -8.69 1.16 -13.21
CA ILE A 56 -8.26 2.56 -13.20
C ILE A 56 -6.96 2.68 -14.00
N GLY A 57 -6.88 3.70 -14.85
CA GLY A 57 -5.70 3.98 -15.67
C GLY A 57 -5.48 5.48 -15.86
N GLY A 58 -4.26 5.84 -16.27
CA GLY A 58 -3.87 7.23 -16.47
C GLY A 58 -2.37 7.38 -16.74
N LYS A 59 -1.91 8.60 -17.00
CA LYS A 59 -0.47 8.82 -17.24
C LYS A 59 0.33 8.80 -15.93
N ARG A 60 -0.19 9.45 -14.88
CA ARG A 60 0.53 9.71 -13.63
C ARG A 60 -0.40 9.46 -12.44
N LEU A 61 0.12 8.81 -11.40
CA LEU A 61 -0.56 8.60 -10.11
C LEU A 61 0.29 9.20 -8.98
N LEU A 62 -0.36 9.91 -8.06
CA LEU A 62 0.19 10.20 -6.73
C LEU A 62 -0.62 9.40 -5.71
N ASP A 63 0.03 8.46 -5.04
CA ASP A 63 -0.54 7.70 -3.93
C ASP A 63 -0.30 8.45 -2.62
N ILE A 64 -1.37 8.78 -1.91
CA ILE A 64 -1.35 9.60 -0.69
C ILE A 64 -1.50 8.70 0.53
N GLY A 65 -0.51 8.74 1.43
CA GLY A 65 -0.51 7.86 2.60
C GLY A 65 -0.21 6.42 2.22
N THR A 66 0.78 6.23 1.34
CA THR A 66 1.24 4.93 0.86
C THR A 66 1.57 3.97 2.00
N GLY A 67 2.08 4.48 3.12
CA GLY A 67 2.60 3.66 4.21
C GLY A 67 3.82 2.84 3.76
N PRO A 68 4.15 1.76 4.48
CA PRO A 68 5.30 0.91 4.17
C PRO A 68 4.96 -0.23 3.19
N THR A 69 4.09 0.00 2.21
CA THR A 69 3.64 -1.06 1.28
C THR A 69 3.15 -0.43 -0.03
N ILE A 70 3.34 -1.13 -1.15
CA ILE A 70 2.90 -0.67 -2.47
C ILE A 70 1.59 -1.29 -2.96
N HIS A 71 0.85 -2.03 -2.11
CA HIS A 71 -0.31 -2.82 -2.55
C HIS A 71 -1.38 -2.01 -3.31
N ASN A 72 -1.61 -0.75 -2.91
CA ASN A 72 -2.60 0.14 -3.55
C ASN A 72 -2.27 0.46 -5.02
N VAL A 73 -0.99 0.48 -5.39
CA VAL A 73 -0.59 0.82 -6.76
C VAL A 73 -0.43 -0.40 -7.66
N ILE A 74 -0.47 -1.63 -7.12
CA ILE A 74 -0.25 -2.87 -7.90
C ILE A 74 -1.28 -3.00 -9.03
N SER A 75 -2.57 -2.90 -8.72
CA SER A 75 -3.63 -3.06 -9.73
C SER A 75 -3.62 -1.93 -10.76
N ALA A 76 -3.30 -0.70 -10.34
CA ALA A 76 -3.26 0.45 -11.24
C ALA A 76 -1.98 0.48 -12.09
N SER A 77 -0.86 -0.12 -11.63
CA SER A 77 0.46 0.04 -12.24
C SER A 77 0.51 -0.39 -13.70
N ARG A 78 -0.32 -1.37 -14.10
CA ARG A 78 -0.42 -1.81 -15.50
C ARG A 78 -0.84 -0.70 -16.46
N HIS A 79 -1.61 0.26 -15.96
CA HIS A 79 -2.21 1.33 -16.74
C HIS A 79 -1.60 2.70 -16.45
N LEU A 80 -0.44 2.74 -15.76
CA LEU A 80 0.27 3.94 -15.36
C LEU A 80 1.67 3.99 -15.97
N ASP A 81 2.10 5.20 -16.36
CA ASP A 81 3.48 5.45 -16.84
C ASP A 81 4.39 5.97 -15.72
N GLU A 82 3.82 6.70 -14.76
CA GLU A 82 4.54 7.33 -13.66
C GLU A 82 3.78 7.19 -12.34
N ILE A 83 4.51 6.78 -11.29
CA ILE A 83 3.98 6.60 -9.94
C ILE A 83 4.78 7.49 -8.98
N PHE A 84 4.08 8.25 -8.15
CA PHE A 84 4.64 8.98 -7.02
C PHE A 84 4.04 8.40 -5.75
N LEU A 85 4.89 7.99 -4.83
CA LEU A 85 4.48 7.49 -3.51
C LEU A 85 4.65 8.60 -2.50
N SER A 86 3.79 8.65 -1.48
CA SER A 86 3.92 9.67 -0.45
C SER A 86 3.40 9.24 0.89
N ASP A 87 4.06 9.70 1.96
CA ASP A 87 3.65 9.39 3.32
C ASP A 87 4.05 10.52 4.27
N TYR A 88 3.35 10.62 5.40
CA TYR A 88 3.66 11.56 6.47
C TYR A 88 4.81 11.07 7.35
N ALA A 89 4.84 9.77 7.67
CA ALA A 89 5.78 9.20 8.62
C ALA A 89 7.16 8.97 7.97
N PRO A 90 8.25 9.59 8.47
CA PRO A 90 9.58 9.45 7.87
C PRO A 90 10.07 7.99 7.76
N GLN A 91 9.73 7.14 8.71
CA GLN A 91 10.11 5.73 8.70
C GLN A 91 9.39 4.90 7.62
N ASN A 92 8.18 5.30 7.19
CA ASN A 92 7.53 4.70 6.03
C ASN A 92 8.25 5.10 4.74
N LEU A 93 8.65 6.38 4.63
CA LEU A 93 9.44 6.85 3.49
C LEU A 93 10.78 6.12 3.41
N GLU A 94 11.47 5.92 4.54
CA GLU A 94 12.71 5.13 4.59
C GLU A 94 12.48 3.67 4.16
N TYR A 95 11.39 3.05 4.60
CA TYR A 95 11.00 1.71 4.19
C TYR A 95 10.80 1.62 2.68
N LEU A 96 10.02 2.53 2.09
CA LEU A 96 9.79 2.60 0.64
C LEU A 96 11.09 2.84 -0.14
N GLN A 97 12.04 3.61 0.41
CA GLN A 97 13.35 3.82 -0.21
C GLN A 97 14.20 2.55 -0.23
N LYS A 98 14.19 1.76 0.86
CA LYS A 98 14.84 0.43 0.89
C LYS A 98 14.21 -0.50 -0.14
N TRP A 99 12.88 -0.49 -0.25
CA TRP A 99 12.16 -1.27 -1.25
C TRP A 99 12.53 -0.86 -2.68
N LEU A 100 12.62 0.45 -2.96
CA LEU A 100 12.99 0.97 -4.28
C LEU A 100 14.43 0.58 -4.67
N LYS A 101 15.34 0.54 -3.69
CA LYS A 101 16.74 0.10 -3.85
C LYS A 101 16.91 -1.41 -3.95
N LYS A 102 15.82 -2.18 -3.82
CA LYS A 102 15.80 -3.65 -3.77
C LYS A 102 16.50 -4.25 -2.55
N ASP A 103 16.63 -3.49 -1.47
CA ASP A 103 17.15 -3.99 -0.19
C ASP A 103 16.10 -4.88 0.51
N ILE A 104 14.82 -4.65 0.21
CA ILE A 104 13.66 -5.42 0.68
C ILE A 104 12.64 -5.61 -0.46
N SER A 105 11.75 -6.58 -0.29
CA SER A 105 10.66 -6.88 -1.22
C SER A 105 9.30 -6.78 -0.53
N GLU A 106 8.29 -6.41 -1.32
CA GLU A 106 6.88 -6.45 -0.96
C GLU A 106 6.42 -7.91 -0.75
N PRO A 107 5.59 -8.21 0.26
CA PRO A 107 4.95 -9.51 0.37
C PRO A 107 4.16 -9.86 -0.91
N THR A 108 4.35 -11.07 -1.43
CA THR A 108 3.88 -11.39 -2.79
C THR A 108 2.38 -11.69 -2.87
N LYS A 109 1.71 -12.03 -1.77
CA LYS A 109 0.34 -12.58 -1.77
C LYS A 109 -0.68 -11.69 -2.47
N ILE A 110 -0.66 -10.40 -2.17
CA ILE A 110 -1.54 -9.42 -2.83
C ILE A 110 -1.19 -9.29 -4.32
N MET A 111 0.10 -9.29 -4.64
CA MET A 111 0.56 -9.17 -6.01
C MET A 111 0.20 -10.40 -6.85
N ASP A 112 0.38 -11.61 -6.31
CA ASP A 112 0.01 -12.87 -6.92
C ASP A 112 -1.50 -12.91 -7.19
N TYR A 113 -2.31 -12.42 -6.23
CA TYR A 113 -3.75 -12.29 -6.41
C TYR A 113 -4.11 -11.36 -7.58
N VAL A 114 -3.55 -10.14 -7.63
CA VAL A 114 -3.80 -9.18 -8.71
C VAL A 114 -3.35 -9.72 -10.07
N ILE A 115 -2.16 -10.34 -10.14
CA ILE A 115 -1.66 -10.99 -11.36
C ILE A 115 -2.63 -12.06 -11.86
N SER A 116 -3.20 -12.85 -10.94
CA SER A 116 -4.19 -13.88 -11.27
C SER A 116 -5.50 -13.29 -11.80
N LEU A 117 -5.99 -12.20 -11.20
CA LEU A 117 -7.19 -11.48 -11.65
C LEU A 117 -7.02 -10.92 -13.06
N GLU A 118 -5.84 -10.40 -13.38
CA GLU A 118 -5.53 -9.85 -14.69
C GLU A 118 -5.28 -10.93 -15.77
N GLY A 119 -5.22 -12.21 -15.40
CA GLY A 119 -4.84 -13.30 -16.31
C GLY A 119 -3.41 -13.16 -16.86
N CYS A 120 -2.53 -12.48 -16.12
CA CYS A 120 -1.14 -12.24 -16.54
C CYS A 120 -0.24 -13.46 -16.25
N LYS A 121 0.82 -13.64 -17.03
CA LYS A 121 1.83 -14.70 -16.82
C LYS A 121 3.09 -14.21 -16.10
N MET A 122 3.08 -12.98 -15.60
CA MET A 122 4.22 -12.41 -14.87
C MET A 122 4.34 -13.02 -13.48
N THR A 123 5.56 -13.08 -12.95
CA THR A 123 5.80 -13.36 -11.53
C THR A 123 5.59 -12.10 -10.69
N ALA A 124 5.36 -12.24 -9.37
CA ALA A 124 5.34 -11.12 -8.45
C ALA A 124 6.62 -10.28 -8.55
N GLU A 125 7.79 -10.90 -8.61
CA GLU A 125 9.07 -10.19 -8.77
C GLU A 125 9.11 -9.34 -10.06
N GLN A 126 8.60 -9.86 -11.18
CA GLN A 126 8.55 -9.11 -12.44
C GLN A 126 7.60 -7.90 -12.32
N ARG A 127 6.43 -8.09 -11.73
CA ARG A 127 5.48 -6.99 -11.49
C ARG A 127 6.07 -5.94 -10.55
N GLU A 128 6.70 -6.38 -9.47
CA GLU A 128 7.32 -5.48 -8.49
C GLU A 128 8.43 -4.64 -9.14
N ASN A 129 9.27 -5.25 -9.99
CA ASN A 129 10.29 -4.54 -10.76
C ASN A 129 9.68 -3.55 -11.76
N GLU A 130 8.60 -3.91 -12.45
CA GLU A 130 7.86 -2.99 -13.34
C GLU A 130 7.35 -1.76 -12.56
N ILE A 131 6.82 -1.96 -11.35
CA ILE A 131 6.38 -0.85 -10.49
C ILE A 131 7.57 0.03 -10.10
N ARG A 132 8.69 -0.55 -9.68
CA ARG A 132 9.92 0.22 -9.36
C ARG A 132 10.37 1.09 -10.53
N GLU A 133 10.34 0.56 -11.75
CA GLU A 133 10.69 1.31 -12.97
C GLU A 133 9.73 2.46 -13.28
N LYS A 134 8.50 2.42 -12.77
CA LYS A 134 7.48 3.47 -12.93
C LYS A 134 7.52 4.49 -11.79
N VAL A 135 8.12 4.16 -10.65
CA VAL A 135 8.27 5.12 -9.54
C VAL A 135 9.18 6.28 -9.96
N ARG A 136 8.68 7.51 -9.81
CA ARG A 136 9.39 8.76 -10.14
C ARG A 136 9.76 9.56 -8.89
N GLY A 137 9.16 9.26 -7.74
CA GLY A 137 9.50 9.89 -6.48
C GLY A 137 8.78 9.26 -5.29
N ILE A 138 9.43 9.36 -4.13
CA ILE A 138 8.87 9.07 -2.81
C ILE A 138 8.93 10.39 -2.05
N LEU A 139 7.77 10.95 -1.69
CA LEU A 139 7.62 12.34 -1.27
C LEU A 139 7.09 12.42 0.18
N PRO A 140 7.65 13.30 1.03
CA PRO A 140 6.98 13.65 2.28
C PRO A 140 5.69 14.44 1.98
N ILE A 141 4.62 14.15 2.71
CA ILE A 141 3.34 14.87 2.56
C ILE A 141 2.69 15.18 3.90
N VAL A 142 2.00 16.31 3.98
CA VAL A 142 1.09 16.68 5.05
C VAL A 142 -0.25 17.01 4.40
N VAL A 143 -1.30 16.28 4.75
CA VAL A 143 -2.64 16.41 4.13
C VAL A 143 -3.56 17.37 4.88
N THR A 144 -3.10 17.89 6.02
CA THR A 144 -3.83 18.85 6.85
C THR A 144 -3.43 20.28 6.50
N SER A 145 -4.41 21.18 6.57
CA SER A 145 -4.30 22.61 6.26
C SER A 145 -3.97 23.44 7.48
#